data_AF-A0A485KI56-F1
#
_entry.id   AF-A0A485KI56-F1
#
_cell.length_a   1.000
_cell.length_b   1.000
_cell.length_c   1.000
_cell.angle_alpha   90.00
_cell.angle_beta   90.00
_cell.angle_gamma   90.00
#
_symmetry.space_group_name_H-M   'P 1'
#
loop_
_entity.id
_entity.type
_entity.pdbx_description
1 polymer ?
#
loop_
_entity_poly.entity_id
_entity_poly.type
_entity_poly.pdbx_seq_one_letter_code
_entity_poly.pdbx_strand_id
1 'polypeptide(L)'
;MQVASSPSLKQGAVGTIQPPLTTTSLLSGTPLTTVSFESPLKVDAITPAGTCTSIQANTDYFDNDLTSVPRSSADQCCDVCSSTSGCKLFVWYNGVCYLKTAQGTTSNKVGATAGFIANTCSSMQPNTDYFGNDISSVARSSADQCCDVCKTTAGCKLFVWYNGICYLKTAQGAASNKVGATAGFLGNTCSSTQPNTDYYGNDLSSIARPTADQCCDVCSNTPDCKLFVWYNGMCYLKNAKGVASYKVGAQAGFLGTIPPPPTCGPTDDATDYPGQDLTNLAANSLGDCCAACQSNVQCNAFAFAQL
;
A
#
# COMPACT_ATOMS: atom_id res chain seq x y z
N MET A 1 -22.40 57.70 23.20
CA MET A 1 -21.41 58.39 22.34
C MET A 1 -21.48 57.74 20.97
N GLN A 2 -22.40 58.23 20.12
CA GLN A 2 -22.15 59.03 18.91
C GLN A 2 -21.43 58.23 17.79
N VAL A 3 -22.15 57.53 16.90
CA VAL A 3 -22.66 57.93 15.54
C VAL A 3 -21.75 58.81 14.68
N ALA A 4 -21.41 58.32 13.48
CA ALA A 4 -21.45 59.01 12.17
C ALA A 4 -20.93 58.07 11.06
N SER A 5 -21.17 58.19 9.75
CA SER A 5 -22.29 58.56 8.87
C SER A 5 -21.70 58.51 7.45
N SER A 6 -22.38 57.89 6.47
CA SER A 6 -22.09 58.05 5.02
C SER A 6 -22.40 59.49 4.54
N PRO A 7 -21.99 59.97 3.33
CA PRO A 7 -22.79 59.74 2.11
C PRO A 7 -22.05 59.81 0.72
N SER A 8 -22.84 59.56 -0.33
CA SER A 8 -22.59 59.38 -1.79
C SER A 8 -22.40 60.64 -2.67
N LEU A 9 -22.16 60.40 -4.00
CA LEU A 9 -22.55 61.13 -5.26
C LEU A 9 -21.33 61.47 -6.17
N LYS A 10 -21.30 61.39 -7.52
CA LYS A 10 -22.25 61.58 -8.66
C LYS A 10 -21.79 60.73 -9.89
N GLN A 11 -22.63 60.07 -10.70
CA GLN A 11 -23.43 60.51 -11.89
C GLN A 11 -22.67 61.22 -13.05
N GLY A 12 -22.80 60.69 -14.29
CA GLY A 12 -22.72 61.47 -15.54
C GLY A 12 -22.41 60.72 -16.86
N ALA A 13 -23.45 60.49 -17.70
CA ALA A 13 -23.54 60.40 -19.20
C ALA A 13 -22.55 59.52 -20.02
N VAL A 14 -22.89 58.62 -20.96
CA VAL A 14 -23.86 58.49 -22.09
C VAL A 14 -23.62 59.40 -23.31
N GLY A 15 -23.31 58.75 -24.45
CA GLY A 15 -23.46 59.23 -25.85
C GLY A 15 -22.13 59.64 -26.54
N THR A 16 -21.85 59.42 -27.84
CA THR A 16 -22.65 58.93 -28.98
C THR A 16 -21.75 58.92 -30.26
N ILE A 17 -21.94 57.93 -31.16
CA ILE A 17 -21.83 57.90 -32.66
C ILE A 17 -20.55 58.34 -33.47
N GLN A 18 -20.14 57.41 -34.35
CA GLN A 18 -19.28 57.44 -35.58
C GLN A 18 -19.83 58.33 -36.74
N PRO A 19 -19.29 58.36 -38.00
CA PRO A 19 -17.94 58.28 -38.63
C PRO A 19 -17.79 59.40 -39.73
N PRO A 20 -17.17 59.24 -40.94
CA PRO A 20 -15.98 58.50 -41.45
C PRO A 20 -14.95 59.44 -42.17
N LEU A 21 -13.78 58.94 -42.61
CA LEU A 21 -13.36 58.97 -44.03
C LEU A 21 -12.00 58.26 -44.28
N THR A 22 -11.96 57.65 -45.45
CA THR A 22 -10.97 56.78 -46.12
C THR A 22 -9.75 57.51 -46.69
N THR A 23 -8.59 56.83 -46.82
CA THR A 23 -7.82 56.71 -48.10
C THR A 23 -6.63 55.72 -48.06
N THR A 24 -6.72 54.72 -48.94
CA THR A 24 -5.71 54.13 -49.86
C THR A 24 -4.32 53.58 -49.42
N SER A 25 -4.21 52.25 -49.53
CA SER A 25 -3.20 51.41 -50.23
C SER A 25 -1.73 51.84 -50.37
N LEU A 26 -0.80 50.91 -50.04
CA LEU A 26 0.26 50.43 -50.95
C LEU A 26 0.86 49.10 -50.44
N LEU A 27 1.01 48.15 -51.37
CA LEU A 27 1.58 46.80 -51.20
C LEU A 27 3.10 46.83 -51.13
N SER A 28 3.69 45.99 -50.28
CA SER A 28 4.98 45.34 -50.54
C SER A 28 5.21 44.20 -49.56
N GLY A 29 5.25 42.97 -50.07
CA GLY A 29 5.45 41.75 -49.30
C GLY A 29 6.90 41.48 -48.93
N THR A 30 7.08 40.67 -47.88
CA THR A 30 8.22 39.78 -47.59
C THR A 30 7.87 38.98 -46.30
N PRO A 31 8.54 37.85 -46.01
CA PRO A 31 7.88 36.54 -45.88
C PRO A 31 7.39 36.18 -44.47
N LEU A 32 6.43 35.24 -44.42
CA LEU A 32 6.02 34.54 -43.20
C LEU A 32 7.23 33.91 -42.51
N THR A 33 7.66 34.50 -41.40
CA THR A 33 8.44 33.79 -40.38
C THR A 33 7.53 32.79 -39.70
N THR A 34 7.79 31.51 -39.95
CA THR A 34 7.25 30.39 -39.21
C THR A 34 7.57 30.56 -37.73
N VAL A 35 6.56 30.86 -36.92
CA VAL A 35 6.66 30.82 -35.47
C VAL A 35 6.66 29.35 -35.10
N SER A 36 7.84 28.82 -34.78
CA SER A 36 8.01 27.50 -34.18
C SER A 36 7.35 27.50 -32.82
N PHE A 37 6.29 26.71 -32.66
CA PHE A 37 5.73 26.36 -31.36
C PHE A 37 6.75 25.47 -30.64
N GLU A 38 7.57 26.07 -29.79
CA GLU A 38 8.34 25.32 -28.82
C GLU A 38 7.40 24.61 -27.84
N SER A 39 7.71 23.33 -27.63
CA SER A 39 6.98 22.35 -26.84
C SER A 39 6.51 22.86 -25.47
N PRO A 40 5.35 22.40 -24.98
CA PRO A 40 4.90 22.73 -23.64
C PRO A 40 5.89 22.20 -22.61
N LEU A 41 6.16 23.07 -21.64
CA LEU A 41 6.95 22.90 -20.43
C LEU A 41 6.89 21.47 -19.88
N LYS A 42 8.07 20.88 -19.71
CA LYS A 42 8.31 19.67 -18.91
C LYS A 42 7.78 19.94 -17.50
N VAL A 43 6.61 19.39 -17.20
CA VAL A 43 6.10 19.35 -15.83
C VAL A 43 7.02 18.41 -15.06
N ASP A 44 7.71 18.96 -14.07
CA ASP A 44 8.47 18.17 -13.11
C ASP A 44 7.55 17.11 -12.51
N ALA A 45 7.96 15.86 -12.63
CA ALA A 45 7.30 14.72 -12.04
C ALA A 45 7.29 14.91 -10.52
N ILE A 46 6.14 15.29 -9.98
CA ILE A 46 5.88 15.17 -8.54
C ILE A 46 5.60 13.69 -8.30
N THR A 47 6.64 12.92 -7.94
CA THR A 47 6.48 11.62 -7.30
C THR A 47 6.01 11.86 -5.88
N PRO A 48 4.88 11.24 -5.48
CA PRO A 48 5.00 10.09 -4.60
C PRO A 48 4.51 8.84 -5.32
N ALA A 49 5.39 7.84 -5.38
CA ALA A 49 5.08 6.52 -5.91
C ALA A 49 3.94 5.92 -5.08
N GLY A 50 2.83 5.59 -5.73
CA GLY A 50 2.02 4.49 -5.23
C GLY A 50 2.92 3.26 -5.24
N THR A 51 3.33 2.76 -4.07
CA THR A 51 4.09 1.50 -4.01
C THR A 51 3.11 0.37 -4.32
N CYS A 52 2.83 0.12 -5.60
CA CYS A 52 2.13 -1.09 -5.96
C CYS A 52 3.00 -2.29 -5.66
N THR A 53 2.40 -3.30 -5.07
CA THR A 53 3.03 -4.55 -4.69
C THR A 53 2.45 -5.68 -5.54
N SER A 54 3.14 -6.81 -5.53
CA SER A 54 2.64 -8.05 -6.13
C SER A 54 2.23 -7.87 -7.61
N ILE A 55 3.10 -7.26 -8.41
CA ILE A 55 2.88 -7.13 -9.87
C ILE A 55 2.92 -8.52 -10.51
N GLN A 56 1.87 -8.85 -11.25
CA GLN A 56 1.65 -10.16 -11.84
C GLN A 56 1.42 -10.02 -13.35
N ALA A 57 2.25 -10.71 -14.14
CA ALA A 57 2.13 -10.73 -15.59
C ALA A 57 1.17 -11.83 -16.06
N ASN A 58 0.47 -11.56 -17.15
CA ASN A 58 -0.54 -12.42 -17.76
C ASN A 58 -1.70 -12.77 -16.83
N THR A 59 -2.09 -11.83 -15.96
CA THR A 59 -3.08 -12.06 -14.92
C THR A 59 -4.23 -11.05 -15.04
N ASP A 60 -5.45 -11.57 -14.94
CA ASP A 60 -6.69 -10.79 -14.82
C ASP A 60 -7.47 -11.27 -13.59
N TYR A 61 -8.23 -10.35 -13.00
CA TYR A 61 -9.15 -10.63 -11.90
C TYR A 61 -10.56 -10.24 -12.34
N PHE A 62 -11.47 -11.20 -12.36
CA PHE A 62 -12.84 -10.93 -12.79
C PHE A 62 -13.60 -10.05 -11.78
N ASP A 63 -14.58 -9.31 -12.30
CA ASP A 63 -15.50 -8.47 -11.52
C ASP A 63 -14.81 -7.37 -10.68
N ASN A 64 -15.60 -6.76 -9.81
CA ASN A 64 -15.19 -5.73 -8.83
C ASN A 64 -14.56 -4.48 -9.45
N ASP A 65 -14.86 -4.18 -10.72
CA ASP A 65 -14.44 -2.94 -11.38
C ASP A 65 -15.08 -1.74 -10.69
N LEU A 66 -14.24 -0.89 -10.10
CA LEU A 66 -14.59 0.43 -9.62
C LEU A 66 -14.85 1.37 -10.80
N THR A 67 -13.89 1.41 -11.72
CA THR A 67 -13.93 2.22 -12.93
C THR A 67 -12.82 1.78 -13.88
N SER A 68 -12.83 2.29 -15.11
CA SER A 68 -11.75 2.07 -16.06
C SER A 68 -11.26 3.37 -16.70
N VAL A 69 -9.94 3.47 -16.89
CA VAL A 69 -9.28 4.67 -17.42
C VAL A 69 -8.20 4.31 -18.43
N PRO A 70 -8.06 5.02 -19.57
CA PRO A 70 -6.95 4.77 -20.50
C PRO A 70 -5.61 5.18 -19.90
N ARG A 71 -4.59 4.31 -19.96
CA ARG A 71 -3.20 4.59 -19.57
C ARG A 71 -2.21 3.80 -20.42
N SER A 72 -1.05 4.39 -20.68
CA SER A 72 -0.07 3.78 -21.59
C SER A 72 0.75 2.65 -20.97
N SER A 73 0.72 2.48 -19.64
CA SER A 73 1.48 1.44 -18.95
C SER A 73 0.80 0.97 -17.65
N ALA A 74 1.22 -0.20 -17.17
CA ALA A 74 0.86 -0.73 -15.86
C ALA A 74 1.34 0.18 -14.70
N ASP A 75 2.48 0.86 -14.85
CA ASP A 75 2.97 1.81 -13.84
C ASP A 75 2.04 3.02 -13.70
N GLN A 76 1.59 3.61 -14.81
CA GLN A 76 0.58 4.67 -14.76
C GLN A 76 -0.77 4.16 -14.22
N CYS A 77 -1.04 2.87 -14.38
CA CYS A 77 -2.19 2.21 -13.81
C CYS A 77 -2.12 2.14 -12.29
N CYS A 78 -0.94 1.76 -11.80
CA CYS A 78 -0.60 1.80 -10.40
C CYS A 78 -0.79 3.21 -9.83
N ASP A 79 -0.26 4.24 -10.49
CA ASP A 79 -0.38 5.63 -10.04
C ASP A 79 -1.85 6.03 -9.88
N VAL A 80 -2.68 5.79 -10.90
CA VAL A 80 -4.10 6.14 -10.81
C VAL A 80 -4.79 5.33 -9.74
N CYS A 81 -4.55 4.02 -9.65
CA CYS A 81 -5.18 3.21 -8.61
C CYS A 81 -4.78 3.65 -7.21
N SER A 82 -3.52 4.00 -6.98
CA SER A 82 -3.05 4.50 -5.70
C SER A 82 -3.70 5.82 -5.29
N SER A 83 -4.13 6.63 -6.26
CA SER A 83 -4.84 7.89 -6.06
C SER A 83 -6.36 7.76 -6.09
N THR A 84 -6.90 6.59 -6.46
CA THR A 84 -8.35 6.38 -6.60
C THR A 84 -8.90 5.76 -5.32
N SER A 85 -9.75 6.52 -4.63
CA SER A 85 -10.37 6.05 -3.39
C SER A 85 -11.16 4.75 -3.62
N GLY A 86 -10.90 3.75 -2.78
CA GLY A 86 -11.48 2.42 -2.88
C GLY A 86 -10.81 1.48 -3.89
N CYS A 87 -9.80 1.92 -4.65
CA CYS A 87 -9.02 1.03 -5.50
C CYS A 87 -8.03 0.23 -4.66
N LYS A 88 -8.15 -1.10 -4.70
CA LYS A 88 -7.28 -2.03 -3.96
C LYS A 88 -6.29 -2.75 -4.89
N LEU A 89 -6.66 -2.92 -6.15
CA LEU A 89 -5.80 -3.47 -7.19
C LEU A 89 -6.24 -2.95 -8.56
N PHE A 90 -5.37 -3.11 -9.54
CA PHE A 90 -5.65 -2.80 -10.93
C PHE A 90 -5.35 -4.01 -11.83
N VAL A 91 -5.98 -4.04 -12.99
CA VAL A 91 -5.56 -4.85 -14.13
C VAL A 91 -5.35 -3.90 -15.31
N TRP A 92 -4.16 -3.87 -15.88
CA TRP A 92 -3.84 -3.13 -17.09
C TRP A 92 -3.86 -4.08 -18.29
N TYR A 93 -4.62 -3.75 -19.33
CA TYR A 93 -4.70 -4.55 -20.55
C TYR A 93 -5.04 -3.66 -21.76
N ASN A 94 -4.29 -3.81 -22.86
CA ASN A 94 -4.51 -3.08 -24.12
C ASN A 94 -4.69 -1.55 -23.95
N GLY A 95 -3.88 -0.93 -23.10
CA GLY A 95 -3.92 0.52 -22.88
C GLY A 95 -5.06 1.01 -21.96
N VAL A 96 -5.77 0.08 -21.31
CA VAL A 96 -6.85 0.38 -20.36
C VAL A 96 -6.51 -0.15 -18.98
N CYS A 97 -6.72 0.67 -17.98
CA CYS A 97 -6.68 0.34 -16.56
C CYS A 97 -8.06 0.00 -16.05
N TYR A 98 -8.22 -1.19 -15.51
CA TYR A 98 -9.40 -1.63 -14.78
C TYR A 98 -9.09 -1.55 -13.29
N LEU A 99 -9.61 -0.51 -12.64
CA LEU A 99 -9.41 -0.21 -11.23
C LEU A 99 -10.42 -1.01 -10.43
N LYS A 100 -10.01 -1.73 -9.39
CA LYS A 100 -10.87 -2.71 -8.73
C LYS A 100 -10.95 -2.51 -7.21
N THR A 101 -12.15 -2.71 -6.66
CA THR A 101 -12.44 -2.55 -5.23
C THR A 101 -12.12 -3.77 -4.38
N ALA A 102 -11.97 -4.94 -5.00
CA ALA A 102 -11.65 -6.20 -4.35
C ALA A 102 -11.01 -7.17 -5.34
N GLN A 103 -10.27 -8.15 -4.82
CA GLN A 103 -9.72 -9.24 -5.63
C GLN A 103 -10.84 -10.22 -5.96
N GLY A 104 -11.14 -10.35 -7.25
CA GLY A 104 -12.06 -11.38 -7.75
C GLY A 104 -11.36 -12.68 -8.12
N THR A 105 -12.05 -13.53 -8.87
CA THR A 105 -11.49 -14.79 -9.36
C THR A 105 -10.35 -14.53 -10.33
N THR A 106 -9.21 -15.16 -10.09
CA THR A 106 -8.03 -15.03 -10.97
C THR A 106 -8.23 -15.76 -12.29
N SER A 107 -7.68 -15.22 -13.38
CA SER A 107 -7.56 -15.91 -14.66
C SER A 107 -6.25 -15.59 -15.35
N ASN A 108 -5.80 -16.51 -16.21
CA ASN A 108 -4.66 -16.29 -17.07
C ASN A 108 -5.11 -15.53 -18.32
N LYS A 109 -4.53 -14.36 -18.55
CA LYS A 109 -4.84 -13.50 -19.69
C LYS A 109 -3.55 -12.89 -20.23
N VAL A 110 -3.08 -13.44 -21.34
CA VAL A 110 -1.82 -13.03 -21.96
C VAL A 110 -1.85 -11.53 -22.29
N GLY A 111 -0.82 -10.81 -21.85
CA GLY A 111 -0.67 -9.36 -22.05
C GLY A 111 -1.36 -8.48 -20.99
N ALA A 112 -2.12 -9.06 -20.05
CA ALA A 112 -2.63 -8.33 -18.90
C ALA A 112 -1.56 -8.23 -17.80
N THR A 113 -1.51 -7.09 -17.10
CA THR A 113 -0.66 -6.91 -15.91
C THR A 113 -1.53 -6.50 -14.73
N ALA A 114 -1.57 -7.32 -13.69
CA ALA A 114 -2.26 -7.00 -12.46
C ALA A 114 -1.29 -6.47 -11.41
N GLY A 115 -1.75 -5.60 -10.52
CA GLY A 115 -0.96 -5.10 -9.40
C GLY A 115 -1.85 -4.66 -8.25
N PHE A 116 -1.34 -4.79 -7.03
CA PHE A 116 -2.06 -4.43 -5.81
C PHE A 116 -1.56 -3.10 -5.28
N ILE A 117 -2.44 -2.29 -4.71
CA ILE A 117 -2.00 -1.11 -3.97
C ILE A 117 -1.50 -1.58 -2.61
N ALA A 118 -0.28 -1.18 -2.22
CA ALA A 118 0.14 -1.30 -0.84
C ALA A 118 -0.83 -0.50 0.02
N ASN A 119 -1.75 -1.20 0.68
CA ASN A 119 -2.67 -0.53 1.58
C ASN A 119 -1.87 -0.08 2.79
N THR A 120 -1.59 1.22 2.88
CA THR A 120 -0.96 1.82 4.05
C THR A 120 -1.94 1.96 5.20
N CYS A 121 -3.16 1.42 5.08
CA CYS A 121 -4.03 1.20 6.22
C CYS A 121 -4.20 -0.28 6.52
N SER A 122 -4.12 -0.62 7.81
CA SER A 122 -4.37 -1.95 8.34
C SER A 122 -5.77 -2.45 8.02
N SER A 123 -6.05 -3.71 8.37
CA SER A 123 -7.41 -4.23 8.36
C SER A 123 -8.36 -3.32 9.16
N MET A 124 -9.54 -3.04 8.60
CA MET A 124 -10.56 -2.21 9.24
C MET A 124 -11.19 -2.96 10.42
N GLN A 125 -11.33 -2.30 11.55
CA GLN A 125 -11.90 -2.86 12.78
C GLN A 125 -13.34 -2.37 12.97
N PRO A 126 -14.36 -3.18 12.61
CA PRO A 126 -15.75 -2.80 12.78
C PRO A 126 -16.14 -2.74 14.25
N ASN A 127 -17.16 -1.94 14.55
CA ASN A 127 -17.73 -1.68 15.87
C ASN A 127 -16.70 -1.28 16.93
N THR A 128 -15.65 -0.55 16.52
CA THR A 128 -14.50 -0.22 17.37
C THR A 128 -14.26 1.28 17.39
N ASP A 129 -14.10 1.84 18.59
CA ASP A 129 -13.70 3.23 18.83
C ASP A 129 -12.45 3.26 19.73
N TYR A 130 -11.60 4.26 19.51
CA TYR A 130 -10.40 4.51 20.30
C TYR A 130 -10.50 5.89 20.93
N PHE A 131 -10.63 5.95 22.25
CA PHE A 131 -10.87 7.21 22.96
C PHE A 131 -9.67 8.16 22.92
N GLY A 132 -9.93 9.44 22.63
CA GLY A 132 -8.96 10.52 22.68
C GLY A 132 -7.98 10.57 21.49
N ASN A 133 -6.92 11.34 21.67
CA ASN A 133 -5.82 11.56 20.71
C ASN A 133 -6.25 12.11 19.34
N ASP A 134 -7.39 12.79 19.26
CA ASP A 134 -7.90 13.39 18.02
C ASP A 134 -7.03 14.57 17.54
N ILE A 135 -6.56 14.48 16.30
CA ILE A 135 -5.88 15.55 15.55
C ILE A 135 -6.92 16.51 14.98
N SER A 136 -7.91 15.92 14.29
CA SER A 136 -8.93 16.63 13.55
C SER A 136 -10.07 15.69 13.19
N SER A 137 -11.19 16.28 12.79
CA SER A 137 -12.33 15.53 12.26
C SER A 137 -12.71 16.04 10.87
N VAL A 138 -12.98 15.14 9.93
CA VAL A 138 -13.36 15.48 8.56
C VAL A 138 -14.54 14.62 8.09
N ALA A 139 -15.49 15.22 7.36
CA ALA A 139 -16.60 14.48 6.80
C ALA A 139 -16.14 13.63 5.61
N ARG A 140 -16.49 12.33 5.62
CA ARG A 140 -16.26 11.37 4.53
C ARG A 140 -17.34 10.30 4.51
N SER A 141 -17.67 9.82 3.32
CA SER A 141 -18.75 8.85 3.12
C SER A 141 -18.39 7.43 3.53
N SER A 142 -17.11 7.12 3.76
CA SER A 142 -16.67 5.78 4.15
C SER A 142 -15.39 5.79 5.00
N ALA A 143 -15.15 4.67 5.69
CA ALA A 143 -13.91 4.42 6.43
C ALA A 143 -12.68 4.36 5.50
N ASP A 144 -12.81 3.85 4.28
CA ASP A 144 -11.73 3.85 3.28
C ASP A 144 -11.27 5.28 2.95
N GLN A 145 -12.21 6.23 2.85
CA GLN A 145 -11.86 7.63 2.64
C GLN A 145 -11.19 8.26 3.87
N CYS A 146 -11.44 7.76 5.08
CA CYS A 146 -10.71 8.21 6.27
C CYS A 146 -9.25 7.76 6.24
N CYS A 147 -8.99 6.57 5.72
CA CYS A 147 -7.64 6.08 5.48
C CYS A 147 -6.88 7.02 4.53
N ASP A 148 -7.50 7.45 3.43
CA ASP A 148 -6.88 8.36 2.47
C ASP A 148 -6.55 9.74 3.09
N VAL A 149 -7.44 10.28 3.93
CA VAL A 149 -7.14 11.53 4.64
C VAL A 149 -6.07 11.32 5.70
N CYS A 150 -6.10 10.20 6.43
CA CYS A 150 -5.08 9.90 7.43
C CYS A 150 -3.68 9.80 6.80
N LYS A 151 -3.53 9.16 5.63
CA LYS A 151 -2.26 9.08 4.87
C LYS A 151 -1.61 10.44 4.64
N THR A 152 -2.43 11.44 4.35
CA THR A 152 -1.98 12.79 3.98
C THR A 152 -1.97 13.76 5.14
N THR A 153 -2.47 13.34 6.32
CA THR A 153 -2.52 14.17 7.53
C THR A 153 -1.26 13.93 8.36
N ALA A 154 -0.42 14.95 8.46
CA ALA A 154 0.79 14.89 9.28
C ALA A 154 0.47 14.47 10.72
N GLY A 155 1.16 13.42 11.19
CA GLY A 155 0.99 12.87 12.53
C GLY A 155 -0.21 11.93 12.71
N CYS A 156 -1.03 11.69 11.68
CA CYS A 156 -2.10 10.70 11.75
C CYS A 156 -1.54 9.28 11.74
N LYS A 157 -1.90 8.49 12.75
CA LYS A 157 -1.52 7.07 12.89
C LYS A 157 -2.71 6.13 12.84
N LEU A 158 -3.90 6.62 13.14
CA LEU A 158 -5.14 5.88 13.00
C LEU A 158 -6.31 6.84 12.80
N PHE A 159 -7.46 6.31 12.44
CA PHE A 159 -8.72 7.02 12.39
C PHE A 159 -9.83 6.16 12.97
N VAL A 160 -10.92 6.81 13.37
CA VAL A 160 -12.22 6.17 13.63
C VAL A 160 -13.23 6.84 12.73
N TRP A 161 -13.92 6.08 11.88
CA TRP A 161 -15.05 6.56 11.11
C TRP A 161 -16.35 6.27 11.84
N TYR A 162 -17.20 7.28 12.02
CA TYR A 162 -18.51 7.12 12.65
C TYR A 162 -19.48 8.17 12.11
N ASN A 163 -20.68 7.74 11.69
CA ASN A 163 -21.74 8.62 11.17
C ASN A 163 -21.27 9.62 10.11
N GLY A 164 -20.43 9.18 9.17
CA GLY A 164 -19.93 10.03 8.09
C GLY A 164 -18.79 10.98 8.48
N ILE A 165 -18.22 10.83 9.67
CA ILE A 165 -17.10 11.64 10.17
C ILE A 165 -15.90 10.75 10.44
N CYS A 166 -14.75 11.11 9.88
CA CYS A 166 -13.44 10.57 10.24
C CYS A 166 -12.86 11.36 11.39
N TYR A 167 -12.58 10.70 12.50
CA TYR A 167 -11.82 11.22 13.63
C TYR A 167 -10.38 10.74 13.47
N LEU A 168 -9.48 11.62 13.01
CA LEU A 168 -8.07 11.31 12.76
C LEU A 168 -7.29 11.42 14.05
N LYS A 169 -6.40 10.48 14.36
CA LYS A 169 -5.75 10.38 15.67
C LYS A 169 -4.25 10.19 15.61
N THR A 170 -3.54 10.77 16.58
CA THR A 170 -2.07 10.70 16.70
C THR A 170 -1.57 9.40 17.35
N ALA A 171 -2.41 8.74 18.15
CA ALA A 171 -2.02 7.57 18.92
C ALA A 171 -3.24 6.73 19.30
N GLN A 172 -3.03 5.42 19.43
CA GLN A 172 -4.07 4.49 19.85
C GLN A 172 -4.48 4.78 21.30
N GLY A 173 -5.76 5.09 21.51
CA GLY A 173 -6.35 5.23 22.84
C GLY A 173 -6.82 3.90 23.42
N ALA A 174 -7.59 3.96 24.52
CA ALA A 174 -8.31 2.80 25.02
C ALA A 174 -9.38 2.36 24.00
N ALA A 175 -9.39 1.08 23.67
CA ALA A 175 -10.39 0.50 22.77
C ALA A 175 -11.75 0.43 23.47
N SER A 176 -12.82 0.65 22.72
CA SER A 176 -14.19 0.45 23.17
C SER A 176 -15.07 -0.09 22.05
N ASN A 177 -16.07 -0.89 22.44
CA ASN A 177 -17.07 -1.36 21.50
C ASN A 177 -18.07 -0.23 21.21
N LYS A 178 -18.20 0.14 19.95
CA LYS A 178 -19.13 1.19 19.50
C LYS A 178 -19.75 0.78 18.18
N VAL A 179 -21.00 0.34 18.25
CA VAL A 179 -21.75 -0.14 17.07
C VAL A 179 -21.78 0.94 15.99
N GLY A 180 -21.41 0.56 14.76
CA GLY A 180 -21.37 1.46 13.60
C GLY A 180 -20.10 2.31 13.47
N ALA A 181 -19.17 2.26 14.43
CA ALA A 181 -17.85 2.84 14.27
C ALA A 181 -16.90 1.86 13.55
N THR A 182 -16.03 2.36 12.69
CA THR A 182 -14.98 1.57 12.03
C THR A 182 -13.63 2.24 12.28
N ALA A 183 -12.74 1.58 13.01
CA ALA A 183 -11.39 2.06 13.20
C ALA A 183 -10.46 1.50 12.11
N GLY A 184 -9.44 2.27 11.74
CA GLY A 184 -8.36 1.80 10.87
C GLY A 184 -7.06 2.49 11.25
N PHE A 185 -5.95 1.77 11.15
CA PHE A 185 -4.62 2.32 11.43
C PHE A 185 -3.93 2.66 10.13
N LEU A 186 -3.10 3.69 10.15
CA LEU A 186 -2.11 3.92 9.11
C LEU A 186 -0.97 2.92 9.37
N GLY A 187 -1.09 1.74 8.79
CA GLY A 187 -0.10 0.69 8.91
C GLY A 187 1.15 1.03 8.09
N ASN A 188 2.32 0.94 8.74
CA ASN A 188 3.48 0.49 7.99
C ASN A 188 3.09 -0.85 7.35
N THR A 189 3.24 -0.93 6.03
CA THR A 189 2.93 -2.13 5.28
C THR A 189 3.78 -3.27 5.81
N CYS A 190 3.14 -4.25 6.45
CA CYS A 190 3.84 -5.49 6.67
C CYS A 190 3.98 -6.22 5.34
N SER A 191 5.11 -6.88 5.17
CA SER A 191 5.27 -7.82 4.08
C SER A 191 4.19 -8.89 4.08
N SER A 192 3.98 -9.53 2.93
CA SER A 192 3.30 -10.82 2.91
C SER A 192 3.97 -11.78 3.91
N THR A 193 3.15 -12.58 4.59
CA THR A 193 3.67 -13.49 5.62
C THR A 193 4.45 -14.63 4.98
N GLN A 194 5.62 -14.94 5.52
CA GLN A 194 6.38 -16.14 5.22
C GLN A 194 5.70 -17.33 5.93
N PRO A 195 5.09 -18.28 5.20
CA PRO A 195 4.44 -19.43 5.82
C PRO A 195 5.48 -20.38 6.41
N ASN A 196 5.06 -21.12 7.42
CA ASN A 196 5.85 -22.11 8.16
C ASN A 196 7.22 -21.59 8.64
N THR A 197 7.32 -20.30 8.94
CA THR A 197 8.59 -19.64 9.26
C THR A 197 8.51 -19.02 10.64
N ASP A 198 9.48 -19.35 11.49
CA ASP A 198 9.74 -18.73 12.78
C ASP A 198 11.13 -18.09 12.75
N TYR A 199 11.36 -17.12 13.65
CA TYR A 199 12.63 -16.46 13.85
C TYR A 199 12.99 -16.53 15.33
N TYR A 200 14.07 -17.20 15.69
CA TYR A 200 14.40 -17.39 17.10
C TYR A 200 14.94 -16.10 17.76
N GLY A 201 14.42 -15.82 18.95
CA GLY A 201 14.88 -14.72 19.82
C GLY A 201 14.43 -13.32 19.36
N ASN A 202 15.05 -12.32 20.00
CA ASN A 202 14.75 -10.88 19.78
C ASN A 202 13.30 -10.48 20.08
N ASP A 203 12.59 -11.25 20.91
CA ASP A 203 11.23 -10.97 21.34
C ASP A 203 11.17 -9.70 22.20
N LEU A 204 10.36 -8.73 21.76
CA LEU A 204 9.97 -7.55 22.52
C LEU A 204 8.84 -7.89 23.50
N SER A 205 7.82 -8.58 22.99
CA SER A 205 6.62 -8.95 23.73
C SER A 205 5.83 -10.00 22.95
N SER A 206 4.86 -10.60 23.62
CA SER A 206 3.87 -11.46 22.98
C SER A 206 2.46 -11.04 23.34
N ILE A 207 1.53 -11.19 22.39
CA ILE A 207 0.13 -10.82 22.56
C ILE A 207 -0.80 -11.77 21.78
N ALA A 208 -1.93 -12.14 22.38
CA ALA A 208 -2.91 -12.98 21.71
C ALA A 208 -3.61 -12.20 20.58
N ARG A 209 -3.59 -12.76 19.37
CA ARG A 209 -4.37 -12.29 18.23
C ARG A 209 -4.86 -13.45 17.35
N PRO A 210 -6.14 -13.41 16.92
CA PRO A 210 -6.72 -14.37 16.00
C PRO A 210 -5.96 -14.63 14.70
N THR A 211 -5.29 -13.63 14.11
CA THR A 211 -4.66 -13.76 12.79
C THR A 211 -3.29 -13.09 12.72
N ALA A 212 -2.46 -13.52 11.77
CA ALA A 212 -1.16 -12.90 11.49
C ALA A 212 -1.28 -11.44 11.05
N ASP A 213 -2.34 -11.07 10.32
CA ASP A 213 -2.60 -9.67 9.96
C ASP A 213 -2.77 -8.79 11.19
N GLN A 214 -3.41 -9.30 12.25
CA GLN A 214 -3.52 -8.55 13.50
C GLN A 214 -2.19 -8.47 14.25
N CYS A 215 -1.22 -9.35 14.00
CA CYS A 215 0.14 -9.18 14.51
C CYS A 215 0.89 -8.07 13.80
N CYS A 216 0.67 -7.90 12.50
CA CYS A 216 1.18 -6.75 11.77
C CYS A 216 0.72 -5.44 12.41
N ASP A 217 -0.58 -5.35 12.71
CA ASP A 217 -1.17 -4.17 13.32
C ASP A 217 -0.54 -3.86 14.68
N VAL A 218 -0.31 -4.87 15.52
CA VAL A 218 0.36 -4.65 16.80
C VAL A 218 1.83 -4.29 16.61
N CYS A 219 2.56 -5.00 15.73
CA CYS A 219 3.98 -4.73 15.49
C CYS A 219 4.19 -3.31 14.94
N SER A 220 3.41 -2.89 13.96
CA SER A 220 3.51 -1.54 13.37
C SER A 220 3.26 -0.41 14.37
N ASN A 221 2.50 -0.68 15.43
CA ASN A 221 2.23 0.26 16.52
C ASN A 221 3.13 0.08 17.75
N THR A 222 4.01 -0.93 17.75
CA THR A 222 4.92 -1.21 18.86
C THR A 222 6.27 -0.57 18.57
N PRO A 223 6.74 0.38 19.40
CA PRO A 223 8.08 0.94 19.26
C PRO A 223 9.14 -0.16 19.17
N ASP A 224 10.09 0.03 18.27
CA ASP A 224 11.20 -0.89 17.96
C ASP A 224 10.81 -2.25 17.37
N CYS A 225 9.53 -2.56 17.16
CA CYS A 225 9.14 -3.77 16.45
C CYS A 225 9.54 -3.66 14.97
N LYS A 226 10.20 -4.68 14.45
CA LYS A 226 10.64 -4.77 13.04
C LYS A 226 10.05 -5.97 12.32
N LEU A 227 9.70 -7.02 13.06
CA LEU A 227 9.02 -8.19 12.54
C LEU A 227 8.14 -8.83 13.62
N PHE A 228 7.24 -9.69 13.19
CA PHE A 228 6.45 -10.54 14.07
C PHE A 228 6.50 -11.99 13.57
N VAL A 229 6.26 -12.93 14.49
CA VAL A 229 5.89 -14.30 14.17
C VAL A 229 4.52 -14.55 14.79
N TRP A 230 3.54 -14.99 14.00
CA TRP A 230 2.26 -15.47 14.51
C TRP A 230 2.28 -17.00 14.57
N TYR A 231 1.83 -17.56 15.68
CA TYR A 231 1.68 -19.00 15.85
C TYR A 231 0.60 -19.32 16.87
N ASN A 232 -0.36 -20.19 16.51
CA ASN A 232 -1.45 -20.66 17.38
C ASN A 232 -2.18 -19.53 18.16
N GLY A 233 -2.52 -18.44 17.45
CA GLY A 233 -3.25 -17.32 18.05
C GLY A 233 -2.41 -16.37 18.91
N MET A 234 -1.08 -16.51 18.88
CA MET A 234 -0.14 -15.64 19.59
C MET A 234 0.76 -14.92 18.60
N CYS A 235 0.88 -13.60 18.74
CA CYS A 235 1.88 -12.78 18.08
C CYS A 235 3.12 -12.67 18.95
N TYR A 236 4.29 -12.91 18.38
CA TYR A 236 5.59 -12.70 18.98
C TYR A 236 6.24 -11.53 18.25
N LEU A 237 6.25 -10.35 18.89
CA LEU A 237 6.78 -9.11 18.33
C LEU A 237 8.29 -9.06 18.55
N LYS A 238 9.06 -8.66 17.53
CA LYS A 238 10.52 -8.75 17.57
C LYS A 238 11.20 -7.50 17.04
N ASN A 239 12.33 -7.13 17.65
CA ASN A 239 13.10 -5.92 17.30
C ASN A 239 14.26 -6.16 16.31
N ALA A 240 14.57 -7.41 16.00
CA ALA A 240 15.61 -7.80 15.06
C ALA A 240 15.34 -9.19 14.49
N LYS A 241 15.77 -9.42 13.24
CA LYS A 241 15.66 -10.73 12.59
C LYS A 241 16.60 -11.70 13.29
N GLY A 242 16.03 -12.77 13.85
CA GLY A 242 16.77 -13.90 14.41
C GLY A 242 17.20 -14.91 13.36
N VAL A 243 17.71 -16.05 13.80
CA VAL A 243 17.93 -17.22 12.93
C VAL A 243 16.57 -17.76 12.51
N ALA A 244 16.39 -17.98 11.20
CA ALA A 244 15.16 -18.55 10.68
C ALA A 244 15.03 -20.03 11.05
N SER A 245 13.82 -20.47 11.31
CA SER A 245 13.51 -21.88 11.52
C SER A 245 12.19 -22.26 10.87
N TYR A 246 12.12 -23.48 10.37
CA TYR A 246 10.88 -24.01 9.83
C TYR A 246 9.98 -24.48 10.97
N LYS A 247 8.76 -23.94 11.00
CA LYS A 247 7.77 -24.27 12.02
C LYS A 247 6.40 -24.29 11.39
N VAL A 248 5.83 -25.48 11.20
CA VAL A 248 4.51 -25.66 10.58
C VAL A 248 3.46 -24.82 11.31
N GLY A 249 2.72 -24.01 10.54
CA GLY A 249 1.67 -23.12 11.06
C GLY A 249 2.17 -21.78 11.59
N ALA A 250 3.48 -21.54 11.67
CA ALA A 250 4.02 -20.22 11.98
C ALA A 250 3.94 -19.30 10.75
N GLN A 251 3.64 -18.02 10.96
CA GLN A 251 3.58 -17.01 9.90
C GLN A 251 4.41 -15.80 10.32
N ALA A 252 5.55 -15.57 9.64
CA ALA A 252 6.41 -14.42 9.95
C ALA A 252 6.16 -13.25 9.01
N GLY A 253 6.12 -12.02 9.53
CA GLY A 253 5.97 -10.80 8.73
C GLY A 253 6.90 -9.69 9.20
N PHE A 254 7.35 -8.83 8.29
CA PHE A 254 8.27 -7.72 8.55
C PHE A 254 7.58 -6.37 8.35
N LEU A 255 7.95 -5.35 9.11
CA LEU A 255 7.58 -3.97 8.78
C LEU A 255 8.49 -3.49 7.63
N GLY A 256 7.96 -3.44 6.39
CA GLY A 256 8.71 -3.05 5.20
C GLY A 256 9.19 -4.22 4.32
N THR A 257 10.35 -4.06 3.67
CA THR A 257 10.84 -4.96 2.61
C THR A 257 11.17 -6.36 3.13
N ILE A 258 10.76 -7.37 2.37
CA ILE A 258 11.01 -8.81 2.63
C ILE A 258 12.49 -9.13 2.44
N PRO A 259 13.21 -9.62 3.47
CA PRO A 259 14.33 -10.51 3.22
C PRO A 259 13.74 -11.80 2.65
N PRO A 260 14.18 -12.30 1.48
CA PRO A 260 13.63 -13.52 0.91
C PRO A 260 13.60 -14.64 1.95
N PRO A 261 12.54 -15.48 1.97
CA PRO A 261 12.53 -16.66 2.81
C PRO A 261 13.83 -17.45 2.59
N PRO A 262 14.40 -18.09 3.61
CA PRO A 262 15.49 -19.03 3.38
C PRO A 262 14.95 -20.15 2.49
N THR A 263 15.23 -20.06 1.19
CA THR A 263 14.90 -21.09 0.23
C THR A 263 16.05 -22.07 0.20
N CYS A 264 15.77 -23.35 0.48
CA CYS A 264 16.66 -24.37 -0.02
C CYS A 264 16.69 -24.28 -1.55
N GLY A 265 17.88 -24.42 -2.13
CA GLY A 265 18.07 -24.36 -3.58
C GLY A 265 17.27 -25.45 -4.30
N PRO A 266 17.29 -25.45 -5.65
CA PRO A 266 16.78 -26.57 -6.42
C PRO A 266 17.37 -27.90 -5.92
N THR A 267 16.57 -28.96 -6.00
CA THR A 267 17.00 -30.30 -5.60
C THR A 267 17.88 -30.91 -6.69
N ASP A 268 19.00 -31.48 -6.28
CA ASP A 268 19.80 -32.33 -7.15
C ASP A 268 19.34 -33.79 -6.95
N ASP A 269 18.55 -34.29 -7.89
CA ASP A 269 18.00 -35.65 -7.81
C ASP A 269 19.13 -36.69 -7.78
N ALA A 270 18.94 -37.73 -6.97
CA ALA A 270 19.88 -38.84 -6.79
C ALA A 270 21.32 -38.42 -6.44
N THR A 271 21.49 -37.24 -5.84
CA THR A 271 22.79 -36.70 -5.45
C THR A 271 23.00 -36.83 -3.95
N ASP A 272 24.12 -37.46 -3.58
CA ASP A 272 24.63 -37.49 -2.22
C ASP A 272 25.87 -36.60 -2.13
N TYR A 273 26.05 -35.96 -0.98
CA TYR A 273 27.17 -35.06 -0.69
C TYR A 273 28.06 -35.73 0.36
N PRO A 274 28.98 -36.63 -0.03
CA PRO A 274 29.68 -37.47 0.92
C PRO A 274 30.68 -36.68 1.77
N GLY A 275 30.58 -36.86 3.10
CA GLY A 275 31.53 -36.38 4.09
C GLY A 275 31.21 -35.01 4.70
N GLN A 276 31.79 -34.74 5.86
CA GLN A 276 31.47 -33.59 6.73
C GLN A 276 30.02 -33.57 7.24
N ASP A 277 29.45 -34.75 7.46
CA ASP A 277 28.13 -34.92 8.06
C ASP A 277 28.09 -34.31 9.46
N LEU A 278 27.26 -33.27 9.63
CA LEU A 278 27.06 -32.65 10.95
C LEU A 278 26.20 -33.53 11.85
N THR A 279 25.19 -34.17 11.28
CA THR A 279 24.24 -35.05 11.97
C THR A 279 23.42 -35.84 10.96
N ASN A 280 22.89 -36.98 11.41
CA ASN A 280 21.84 -37.72 10.71
C ASN A 280 20.55 -37.62 11.53
N LEU A 281 19.40 -37.43 10.86
CA LEU A 281 18.09 -37.35 11.52
C LEU A 281 17.01 -38.07 10.71
N ALA A 282 15.99 -38.56 11.41
CA ALA A 282 14.81 -39.08 10.75
C ALA A 282 13.96 -37.92 10.22
N ALA A 283 13.72 -37.92 8.91
CA ALA A 283 12.94 -36.91 8.20
C ALA A 283 11.89 -37.60 7.33
N ASN A 284 10.70 -37.03 7.19
CA ASN A 284 9.63 -37.60 6.37
C ASN A 284 9.57 -36.97 4.98
N SER A 285 10.28 -35.86 4.77
CA SER A 285 10.28 -35.11 3.54
C SER A 285 11.59 -34.36 3.34
N LEU A 286 11.83 -33.98 2.08
CA LEU A 286 12.93 -33.08 1.70
C LEU A 286 12.84 -31.73 2.44
N GLY A 287 11.62 -31.27 2.74
CA GLY A 287 11.38 -30.07 3.55
C GLY A 287 11.88 -30.20 5.00
N ASP A 288 11.80 -31.40 5.59
CA ASP A 288 12.27 -31.63 6.96
C ASP A 288 13.80 -31.59 7.05
N CYS A 289 14.53 -32.11 6.05
CA CYS A 289 15.98 -32.00 6.00
C CYS A 289 16.43 -30.56 5.71
N CYS A 290 15.72 -29.85 4.82
CA CYS A 290 15.94 -28.42 4.58
C CYS A 290 15.81 -27.61 5.87
N ALA A 291 14.74 -27.83 6.63
CA ALA A 291 14.50 -27.21 7.92
C ALA A 291 15.63 -27.48 8.92
N ALA A 292 16.03 -28.75 9.05
CA ALA A 292 17.10 -29.15 9.96
C ALA A 292 18.44 -28.49 9.59
N CYS A 293 18.76 -28.42 8.30
CA CYS A 293 19.97 -27.75 7.84
C CYS A 293 19.93 -26.24 8.14
N GLN A 294 18.84 -25.55 7.82
CA GLN A 294 18.69 -24.12 8.11
C GLN A 294 18.79 -23.78 9.61
N SER A 295 18.41 -24.71 10.48
CA SER A 295 18.52 -24.55 11.94
C SER A 295 19.95 -24.73 12.50
N ASN A 296 20.89 -25.24 11.70
CA ASN A 296 22.27 -25.47 12.09
C ASN A 296 23.20 -24.50 11.34
N VAL A 297 23.81 -23.57 12.09
CA VAL A 297 24.71 -22.53 11.54
C VAL A 297 25.95 -23.08 10.81
N GLN A 298 26.28 -24.36 11.01
CA GLN A 298 27.37 -25.03 10.30
C GLN A 298 26.91 -25.80 9.07
N CYS A 299 25.59 -25.96 8.88
CA CYS A 299 25.04 -26.73 7.77
C CYS A 299 24.96 -25.90 6.50
N ASN A 300 25.64 -26.39 5.46
CA ASN A 300 25.68 -25.77 4.14
C ASN A 300 24.84 -26.53 3.10
N ALA A 301 24.56 -27.82 3.32
CA ALA A 301 23.78 -28.69 2.45
C ALA A 301 23.22 -29.88 3.25
N PHE A 302 22.20 -30.55 2.71
CA PHE A 302 21.65 -31.78 3.26
C PHE A 302 21.39 -32.79 2.14
N ALA A 303 21.38 -34.08 2.48
CA ALA A 303 20.88 -35.15 1.62
C ALA A 303 19.62 -35.78 2.24
N PHE A 304 18.70 -36.25 1.41
CA PHE A 304 17.48 -36.93 1.84
C PHE A 304 17.34 -38.24 1.09
N ALA A 305 17.25 -39.35 1.82
CA ALA A 305 17.05 -40.69 1.26
C ALA A 305 15.78 -41.31 1.87
N GLN A 306 14.89 -41.81 1.01
CA GLN A 306 13.79 -42.69 1.43
C GLN A 306 14.31 -44.13 1.42
N LEU A 307 14.30 -44.78 2.58
CA LEU A 307 14.60 -46.20 2.75
C LEU A 307 13.37 -47.07 2.46
#